data_AF-A0A6L6YFJ2-F1
#
_entry.id   AF-A0A6L6YFJ2-F1
#
_cell.length_a   1.000
_cell.length_b   1.000
_cell.length_c   1.000
_cell.angle_alpha   90.00
_cell.angle_beta   90.00
_cell.angle_gamma   90.00
#
_symmetry.space_group_name_H-M   'P 1'
#
loop_
_entity.id
_entity.type
_entity.pdbx_description
1 polymer ?
#
loop_
_entity_poly.entity_id
_entity_poly.type
_entity_poly.pdbx_seq_one_letter_code
_entity_poly.pdbx_strand_id
1 'polypeptide(L)'
;MWVPGAHFVTWFDGRVFRCDLKGGLTYFDFRNTAEYCRYMGGMWLFDLWVRNPAAPVTECARSITTTADATIITNVDDLGDVWTADDVMTGTTSKWLNLAYELTPSSETVAPDGWVDFTLTLKDGKTHEVASDITWDGYIVEPVDGYAPHKRLAVTNGVGRFRAQALGLQDGESMRMKINHRFFTSRAEAVVRVSADG
;
A
#
# COMPACT_ATOMS: atom_id res chain seq x y z
N MET A 1 -12.60 1.81 -6.95
CA MET A 1 -11.98 2.72 -5.96
C MET A 1 -11.77 1.98 -4.66
N TRP A 2 -12.75 1.17 -4.26
CA TRP A 2 -12.64 0.11 -3.27
C TRP A 2 -11.75 -1.04 -3.77
N VAL A 3 -10.49 -1.09 -3.34
CA VAL A 3 -9.46 -2.04 -3.78
C VAL A 3 -8.50 -2.32 -2.62
N PRO A 4 -7.75 -3.44 -2.62
CA PRO A 4 -6.79 -3.73 -1.55
C PRO A 4 -5.75 -2.60 -1.35
N GLY A 5 -5.52 -2.22 -0.10
CA GLY A 5 -4.62 -1.13 0.29
C GLY A 5 -5.12 0.27 -0.02
N ALA A 6 -6.38 0.43 -0.46
CA ALA A 6 -6.99 1.74 -0.60
C ALA A 6 -7.15 2.41 0.76
N HIS A 7 -6.79 3.69 0.83
CA HIS A 7 -6.90 4.52 2.02
C HIS A 7 -7.85 5.68 1.69
N PHE A 8 -9.00 5.69 2.37
CA PHE A 8 -9.99 6.75 2.28
C PHE A 8 -9.86 7.68 3.47
N VAL A 9 -10.09 8.95 3.20
CA VAL A 9 -10.09 10.00 4.21
C VAL A 9 -11.43 10.71 4.20
N THR A 10 -11.94 10.99 5.38
CA THR A 10 -13.21 11.70 5.54
C THR A 10 -13.00 13.02 6.25
N TRP A 11 -13.62 14.06 5.71
CA TRP A 11 -13.47 15.41 6.22
C TRP A 11 -14.71 16.24 5.95
N PHE A 12 -14.90 17.28 6.75
CA PHE A 12 -16.03 18.19 6.67
C PHE A 12 -15.49 19.61 6.50
N ASP A 13 -15.95 20.34 5.49
CA ASP A 13 -15.49 21.71 5.18
C ASP A 13 -16.37 22.81 5.79
N GLY A 14 -17.21 22.46 6.76
CA GLY A 14 -18.22 23.36 7.32
C GLY A 14 -19.56 23.33 6.58
N ARG A 15 -19.61 22.72 5.38
CA ARG A 15 -20.83 22.64 4.54
C ARG A 15 -21.12 21.23 4.05
N VAL A 16 -20.08 20.49 3.64
CA VAL A 16 -20.20 19.21 2.95
C VAL A 16 -19.29 18.18 3.61
N PHE A 17 -19.85 17.00 3.86
CA PHE A 17 -19.07 15.81 4.19
C PHE A 17 -18.46 15.22 2.92
N ARG A 18 -17.16 14.95 2.96
CA ARG A 18 -16.39 14.43 1.83
C ARG A 18 -15.70 13.14 2.23
N CYS A 19 -15.59 12.24 1.26
CA CYS A 19 -14.87 10.98 1.38
C CYS A 19 -14.05 10.78 0.11
N ASP A 20 -12.74 10.90 0.24
CA ASP A 20 -11.81 10.92 -0.89
C ASP A 20 -10.74 9.85 -0.72
N LEU A 21 -10.18 9.37 -1.83
CA LEU A 21 -9.02 8.49 -1.79
C LEU A 21 -7.76 9.31 -1.48
N LYS A 22 -7.04 8.96 -0.41
CA LYS A 22 -5.84 9.68 0.05
C LYS A 22 -4.85 9.94 -1.07
N GLY A 23 -4.56 8.91 -1.87
CA GLY A 23 -3.62 8.99 -2.98
C GLY A 23 -4.02 10.04 -4.03
N GLY A 24 -5.32 10.20 -4.30
CA GLY A 24 -5.81 11.23 -5.22
C GLY A 24 -5.56 12.64 -4.66
N LEU A 25 -5.91 12.87 -3.39
CA LEU A 25 -5.69 14.14 -2.71
C LEU A 25 -4.20 14.52 -2.64
N THR A 26 -3.33 13.57 -2.31
CA THR A 26 -1.89 13.85 -2.20
C THR A 26 -1.24 14.07 -3.55
N TYR A 27 -1.64 13.29 -4.56
CA TYR A 27 -0.99 13.31 -5.88
C TYR A 27 -1.45 14.48 -6.75
N PHE A 28 -2.75 14.82 -6.73
CA PHE A 28 -3.29 15.87 -7.60
C PHE A 28 -3.36 17.23 -6.90
N ASP A 29 -3.70 17.26 -5.61
CA ASP A 29 -3.92 18.53 -4.91
C ASP A 29 -2.70 18.99 -4.10
N PHE A 30 -1.66 18.15 -3.93
CA PHE A 30 -0.45 18.43 -3.13
C PHE A 30 -0.73 18.93 -1.70
N ARG A 31 -1.93 18.67 -1.17
CA ARG A 31 -2.37 19.18 0.13
C ARG A 31 -1.98 18.22 1.25
N ASN A 32 -1.40 18.76 2.32
CA ASN A 32 -1.40 18.07 3.62
C ASN A 32 -2.76 18.34 4.27
N THR A 33 -3.74 17.51 3.90
CA THR A 33 -5.16 17.87 3.94
C THR A 33 -5.74 18.04 5.33
N ALA A 34 -5.22 17.39 6.38
CA ALA A 34 -5.77 17.52 7.73
C ALA A 34 -5.59 18.94 8.30
N GLU A 35 -4.36 19.46 8.24
CA GLU A 35 -4.05 20.84 8.65
C GLU A 35 -4.75 21.87 7.77
N TYR A 36 -4.80 21.63 6.46
CA TYR A 36 -5.53 22.51 5.54
C TYR A 36 -7.04 22.54 5.81
N CYS A 37 -7.67 21.39 6.08
CA CYS A 37 -9.08 21.32 6.47
C CYS A 37 -9.32 22.11 7.75
N ARG A 38 -8.46 21.94 8.77
CA ARG A 38 -8.53 22.70 10.03
C ARG A 38 -8.38 24.20 9.78
N TYR A 39 -7.41 24.62 8.97
CA TYR A 39 -7.20 26.03 8.60
C TYR A 39 -8.43 26.66 7.94
N MET A 40 -9.14 25.89 7.10
CA MET A 40 -10.37 26.34 6.43
C MET A 40 -11.61 26.30 7.35
N GLY A 41 -11.45 26.04 8.65
CA GLY A 41 -12.55 25.91 9.60
C GLY A 41 -13.32 24.59 9.51
N GLY A 42 -12.76 23.61 8.79
CA GLY A 42 -13.27 22.26 8.67
C GLY A 42 -12.70 21.31 9.70
N MET A 43 -13.15 20.06 9.64
CA MET A 43 -12.76 18.98 10.55
C MET A 43 -12.34 17.74 9.79
N TRP A 44 -11.20 17.17 10.19
CA TRP A 44 -10.80 15.82 9.78
C TRP A 44 -11.51 14.82 10.67
N LEU A 45 -12.21 13.85 10.09
CA LEU A 45 -13.15 13.01 10.85
C LEU A 45 -12.54 11.65 11.17
N PHE A 46 -12.40 10.79 10.16
CA PHE A 46 -11.77 9.49 10.29
C PHE A 46 -11.19 9.01 8.96
N ASP A 47 -10.26 8.09 9.05
CA ASP A 47 -9.65 7.41 7.93
C ASP A 47 -10.09 5.94 7.91
N LEU A 48 -10.13 5.36 6.71
CA LEU A 48 -10.59 3.99 6.46
C LEU A 48 -9.63 3.30 5.50
N TRP A 49 -9.22 2.08 5.83
CA TRP A 49 -8.33 1.27 5.00
C TRP A 49 -9.02 -0.01 4.54
N VAL A 50 -8.99 -0.23 3.23
CA VAL A 50 -9.56 -1.42 2.60
C VAL A 50 -8.48 -2.48 2.51
N ARG A 51 -8.57 -3.50 3.37
CA ARG A 51 -7.72 -4.70 3.27
C ARG A 51 -8.22 -5.62 2.17
N ASN A 52 -9.47 -6.07 2.29
CA ASN A 52 -10.12 -6.98 1.37
C ASN A 52 -11.34 -6.31 0.73
N PRO A 53 -11.40 -6.15 -0.60
CA PRO A 53 -12.50 -5.47 -1.26
C PRO A 53 -13.84 -6.23 -1.16
N ALA A 54 -13.80 -7.54 -0.86
CA ALA A 54 -15.01 -8.34 -0.65
C ALA A 54 -15.54 -8.26 0.78
N ALA A 55 -14.74 -7.77 1.74
CA ALA A 55 -15.15 -7.65 3.13
C ALA A 55 -16.12 -6.47 3.33
N PRO A 56 -17.09 -6.59 4.27
CA PRO A 56 -17.92 -5.47 4.69
C PRO A 56 -17.09 -4.27 5.17
N VAL A 57 -17.61 -3.06 4.98
CA VAL A 57 -16.97 -1.80 5.45
C VAL A 57 -16.73 -1.83 6.97
N THR A 58 -17.58 -2.53 7.72
CA THR A 58 -17.47 -2.68 9.18
C THR A 58 -16.23 -3.45 9.61
N GLU A 59 -15.65 -4.28 8.73
CA GLU A 59 -14.43 -5.05 8.98
C GLU A 59 -13.16 -4.32 8.51
N CYS A 60 -13.31 -3.16 7.87
CA CYS A 60 -12.17 -2.35 7.47
C CYS A 60 -11.56 -1.63 8.68
N ALA A 61 -10.23 -1.55 8.67
CA ALA A 61 -9.48 -0.79 9.66
C ALA A 61 -9.86 0.69 9.56
N ARG A 62 -10.00 1.33 10.72
CA ARG A 62 -10.43 2.72 10.86
C ARG A 62 -9.54 3.42 11.88
N SER A 63 -9.36 4.72 11.72
CA SER A 63 -8.69 5.54 12.73
C SER A 63 -9.37 6.88 12.87
N ILE A 64 -9.46 7.35 14.10
CA ILE A 64 -9.88 8.70 14.44
C ILE A 64 -8.66 9.40 15.04
N THR A 65 -8.35 10.60 14.57
CA THR A 65 -7.25 11.41 15.11
C THR A 65 -7.81 12.71 15.64
N THR A 66 -7.63 12.94 16.94
CA THR A 66 -8.14 14.13 17.62
C THR A 66 -7.00 14.96 18.21
N THR A 67 -7.30 16.20 18.61
CA THR A 67 -6.41 16.96 19.49
C THR A 67 -6.49 16.40 20.92
N ALA A 68 -5.50 16.71 21.76
CA ALA A 68 -5.41 16.18 23.11
C ALA A 68 -6.57 16.61 24.03
N ASP A 69 -7.22 17.73 23.72
CA ASP A 69 -8.32 18.34 24.46
C ASP A 69 -9.71 18.05 23.86
N ALA A 70 -9.77 17.34 22.73
CA ALA A 70 -11.04 17.01 22.09
C ALA A 70 -11.80 15.92 22.87
N THR A 71 -13.10 16.15 23.06
CA THR A 71 -14.01 15.13 23.60
C THR A 71 -14.69 14.39 22.45
N ILE A 72 -14.55 13.07 22.39
CA ILE A 72 -15.29 12.22 21.46
C ILE A 72 -16.63 11.82 22.10
N ILE A 73 -17.73 12.23 21.48
CA ILE A 73 -19.08 11.81 21.87
C ILE A 73 -19.53 10.76 20.85
N THR A 74 -19.76 9.52 21.31
CA THR A 74 -20.12 8.40 20.44
C THR A 74 -21.14 7.48 21.12
N ASN A 75 -21.92 6.77 20.32
CA ASN A 75 -22.77 5.65 20.75
C ASN A 75 -22.12 4.28 20.45
N VAL A 76 -20.83 4.28 20.11
CA VAL A 76 -20.03 3.08 19.89
C VAL A 76 -19.25 2.79 21.17
N ASP A 77 -19.49 1.62 21.76
CA ASP A 77 -18.89 1.23 23.03
C ASP A 77 -17.40 0.87 22.90
N ASP A 78 -16.98 0.34 21.75
CA ASP A 78 -15.60 -0.04 21.46
C ASP A 78 -15.06 0.74 20.25
N LEU A 79 -14.19 1.70 20.53
CA LEU A 79 -13.47 2.49 19.53
C LEU A 79 -12.13 1.86 19.11
N GLY A 80 -11.77 0.71 19.68
CA GLY A 80 -10.50 0.03 19.49
C GLY A 80 -9.38 0.56 20.37
N ASP A 81 -8.15 0.22 19.98
CA ASP A 81 -6.93 0.56 20.70
C ASP A 81 -6.64 2.08 20.68
N VAL A 82 -6.35 2.67 21.84
CA VAL A 82 -5.91 4.07 21.96
C VAL A 82 -4.40 4.15 21.78
N TRP A 83 -3.95 5.11 20.96
CA TRP A 83 -2.53 5.33 20.65
C TRP A 83 -2.11 6.76 20.94
N THR A 84 -0.91 6.93 21.50
CA THR A 84 -0.38 8.26 21.77
C THR A 84 0.15 8.92 20.51
N ALA A 85 0.26 10.25 20.52
CA ALA A 85 0.90 10.98 19.43
C ALA A 85 2.35 10.50 19.22
N ASP A 86 3.10 10.24 20.29
CA ASP A 86 4.49 9.78 20.21
C ASP A 86 4.60 8.44 19.49
N ASP A 87 3.69 7.49 19.77
CA ASP A 87 3.64 6.19 19.08
C ASP A 87 3.37 6.39 17.57
N VAL A 88 2.39 7.22 17.24
CA VAL A 88 1.98 7.50 15.85
C VAL A 88 3.09 8.24 15.07
N MET A 89 3.85 9.11 15.74
CA MET A 89 4.88 9.93 15.10
C MET A 89 6.19 9.19 14.83
N THR A 90 6.36 7.95 15.31
CA THR A 90 7.50 7.09 14.94
C THR A 90 7.54 6.73 13.45
N GLY A 91 6.45 6.97 12.70
CA GLY A 91 6.40 6.78 11.24
C GLY A 91 6.34 5.31 10.79
N THR A 92 6.43 4.37 11.73
CA THR A 92 6.15 2.95 11.48
C THR A 92 4.66 2.65 11.58
N THR A 93 3.87 3.61 12.09
CA THR A 93 2.62 3.28 12.78
C THR A 93 1.34 3.32 11.95
N SER A 94 1.36 4.00 10.80
CA SER A 94 0.28 3.89 9.81
C SER A 94 0.39 2.62 8.95
N LYS A 95 1.51 1.88 9.05
CA LYS A 95 1.76 0.69 8.22
C LYS A 95 0.89 -0.50 8.64
N TRP A 96 0.47 -0.59 9.91
CA TRP A 96 -0.33 -1.70 10.43
C TRP A 96 -1.81 -1.62 10.11
N LEU A 97 -2.30 -0.43 9.77
CA LEU A 97 -3.67 -0.26 9.27
C LEU A 97 -3.78 -0.64 7.77
N ASN A 98 -2.64 -0.87 7.10
CA ASN A 98 -2.58 -1.18 5.69
C ASN A 98 -2.04 -2.60 5.46
N LEU A 99 -1.99 -3.01 4.20
CA LEU A 99 -1.25 -4.18 3.76
C LEU A 99 0.24 -3.87 3.71
N ALA A 100 1.04 -4.84 4.15
CA ALA A 100 2.45 -4.92 3.82
C ALA A 100 2.62 -5.71 2.52
N TYR A 101 3.63 -5.35 1.73
CA TYR A 101 3.92 -5.95 0.43
C TYR A 101 5.37 -6.41 0.43
N GLU A 102 5.61 -7.62 -0.04
CA GLU A 102 6.94 -8.18 -0.21
C GLU A 102 7.06 -8.71 -1.63
N LEU A 103 8.16 -8.36 -2.30
CA LEU A 103 8.50 -8.89 -3.61
C LEU A 103 9.80 -9.66 -3.48
N THR A 104 9.75 -10.97 -3.76
CA THR A 104 10.89 -11.87 -3.58
C THR A 104 11.24 -12.50 -4.92
N PRO A 105 12.47 -12.34 -5.43
CA PRO A 105 12.93 -13.08 -6.60
C PRO A 105 13.23 -14.54 -6.22
N SER A 106 13.11 -15.46 -7.17
CA SER A 106 13.46 -16.87 -6.99
C SER A 106 14.97 -17.10 -6.85
N SER A 107 15.77 -16.11 -7.23
CA SER A 107 17.23 -16.09 -7.13
C SER A 107 17.72 -14.67 -6.90
N GLU A 108 18.80 -14.51 -6.13
CA GLU A 108 19.47 -13.22 -5.93
C GLU A 108 20.31 -12.81 -7.16
N THR A 109 20.63 -13.77 -8.03
CA THR A 109 21.39 -13.57 -9.27
C THR A 109 20.65 -14.07 -10.50
N VAL A 110 20.94 -13.47 -11.65
CA VAL A 110 20.44 -13.88 -12.96
C VAL A 110 21.52 -13.67 -14.02
N ALA A 111 21.66 -14.58 -14.98
CA ALA A 111 22.53 -14.36 -16.14
C ALA A 111 22.10 -13.15 -16.98
N PRO A 112 23.01 -12.52 -17.73
CA PRO A 112 22.65 -11.57 -18.79
C PRO A 112 21.56 -12.14 -19.71
N ASP A 113 20.52 -11.37 -20.00
CA ASP A 113 19.32 -11.81 -20.73
C ASP A 113 18.58 -13.02 -20.13
N GLY A 114 18.93 -13.42 -18.90
CA GLY A 114 18.33 -14.53 -18.18
C GLY A 114 16.95 -14.19 -17.64
N TRP A 115 16.19 -15.24 -17.31
CA TRP A 115 14.85 -15.14 -16.74
C TRP A 115 14.87 -15.46 -15.25
N VAL A 116 14.11 -14.70 -14.47
CA VAL A 116 13.89 -14.94 -13.03
C VAL A 116 12.41 -14.78 -12.70
N ASP A 117 11.95 -15.64 -11.80
CA ASP A 117 10.57 -15.61 -11.32
C ASP A 117 10.49 -14.76 -10.06
N PHE A 118 9.41 -14.01 -9.90
CA PHE A 118 9.14 -13.18 -8.74
C PHE A 118 7.85 -13.62 -8.07
N THR A 119 7.85 -13.58 -6.75
CA THR A 119 6.66 -13.79 -5.92
C THR A 119 6.31 -12.49 -5.19
N LEU A 120 5.11 -11.98 -5.43
CA LEU A 120 4.49 -10.93 -4.62
C LEU A 120 3.70 -11.59 -3.50
N THR A 121 4.01 -11.23 -2.26
CA THR A 121 3.28 -11.66 -1.06
C THR A 121 2.64 -10.45 -0.40
N LEU A 122 1.31 -10.52 -0.22
CA LEU A 122 0.54 -9.57 0.57
C LEU A 122 0.49 -10.05 2.02
N LYS A 123 0.81 -9.16 2.94
CA LYS A 123 0.83 -9.44 4.38
C LYS A 123 -0.07 -8.48 5.13
N ASP A 124 -0.63 -8.94 6.23
CA ASP A 124 -1.24 -8.06 7.21
C ASP A 124 -0.19 -7.09 7.76
N GLY A 125 -0.50 -5.80 7.83
CA GLY A 125 0.47 -4.80 8.23
C GLY A 125 0.88 -4.84 9.70
N LYS A 126 0.06 -5.46 10.57
CA LYS A 126 0.31 -5.54 12.03
C LYS A 126 1.06 -6.81 12.39
N THR A 127 0.56 -7.95 11.92
CA THR A 127 1.06 -9.29 12.25
C THR A 127 2.14 -9.76 11.28
N HIS A 128 2.23 -9.17 10.08
CA HIS A 128 3.09 -9.61 8.98
C HIS A 128 2.80 -11.04 8.49
N GLU A 129 1.68 -11.64 8.91
CA GLU A 129 1.21 -12.91 8.36
C GLU A 129 0.66 -12.70 6.94
N VAL A 130 0.70 -13.77 6.13
CA VAL A 130 0.17 -13.73 4.76
C VAL A 130 -1.33 -13.43 4.81
N ALA A 131 -1.76 -12.39 4.08
CA ALA A 131 -3.15 -12.01 3.95
C ALA A 131 -3.88 -12.94 2.96
N SER A 132 -4.07 -14.19 3.39
CA SER A 132 -4.64 -15.28 2.59
C SER A 132 -6.11 -15.08 2.19
N ASP A 133 -6.77 -14.10 2.79
CA ASP A 133 -8.14 -13.69 2.48
C ASP A 133 -8.27 -12.83 1.21
N ILE A 134 -7.14 -12.44 0.60
CA ILE A 134 -7.13 -11.45 -0.49
C ILE A 134 -6.90 -12.12 -1.85
N THR A 135 -7.84 -11.91 -2.77
CA THR A 135 -7.69 -12.23 -4.19
C THR A 135 -7.99 -10.99 -5.02
N TRP A 136 -7.05 -10.59 -5.88
CA TRP A 136 -7.14 -9.33 -6.63
C TRP A 136 -6.34 -9.37 -7.94
N ASP A 137 -6.97 -8.96 -9.04
CA ASP A 137 -6.34 -8.80 -10.37
C ASP A 137 -6.23 -7.33 -10.75
N GLY A 138 -5.27 -6.64 -10.14
CA GLY A 138 -5.06 -5.21 -10.40
C GLY A 138 -3.69 -4.67 -10.02
N TYR A 139 -2.75 -5.54 -9.63
CA TYR A 139 -1.36 -5.13 -9.43
C TYR A 139 -0.67 -4.94 -10.77
N ILE A 140 0.23 -3.97 -10.82
CA ILE A 140 0.96 -3.59 -12.02
C ILE A 140 2.44 -3.89 -11.78
N VAL A 141 3.03 -4.70 -12.65
CA VAL A 141 4.46 -4.93 -12.71
C VAL A 141 5.10 -3.77 -13.48
N GLU A 142 5.98 -3.05 -12.81
CA GLU A 142 6.80 -1.99 -13.38
C GLU A 142 8.26 -2.48 -13.45
N PRO A 143 8.72 -2.94 -14.62
CA PRO A 143 10.14 -3.19 -14.82
C PRO A 143 10.87 -1.85 -14.88
N VAL A 144 11.74 -1.59 -13.89
CA VAL A 144 12.63 -0.42 -13.92
C VAL A 144 13.79 -0.71 -14.86
N ASP A 145 14.36 -1.92 -14.75
CA ASP A 145 15.45 -2.42 -15.59
C ASP A 145 15.06 -3.79 -16.17
N GLY A 146 15.40 -4.07 -17.43
CA GLY A 146 15.03 -5.31 -18.11
C GLY A 146 13.59 -5.33 -18.66
N TYR A 147 12.95 -6.50 -18.69
CA TYR A 147 11.67 -6.69 -19.35
C TYR A 147 10.74 -7.63 -18.58
N ALA A 148 9.47 -7.23 -18.43
CA ALA A 148 8.40 -8.09 -17.93
C ALA A 148 7.35 -8.31 -19.05
N PRO A 149 7.12 -9.55 -19.51
CA PRO A 149 6.15 -9.84 -20.57
C PRO A 149 4.71 -9.51 -20.16
N HIS A 150 4.37 -9.72 -18.89
CA HIS A 150 3.05 -9.41 -18.35
C HIS A 150 3.16 -8.26 -17.34
N LYS A 151 2.56 -7.12 -17.67
CA LYS A 151 2.52 -5.94 -16.79
C LYS A 151 1.39 -5.97 -15.77
N ARG A 152 0.46 -6.93 -15.85
CA ARG A 152 -0.60 -7.14 -14.86
C ARG A 152 -0.30 -8.39 -14.05
N LEU A 153 -0.55 -8.30 -12.76
CA LEU A 153 -0.35 -9.39 -11.81
C LEU A 153 -1.63 -9.62 -11.01
N ALA A 154 -2.16 -10.83 -11.12
CA ALA A 154 -3.19 -11.34 -10.25
C ALA A 154 -2.56 -11.98 -9.01
N VAL A 155 -3.19 -11.72 -7.87
CA VAL A 155 -2.89 -12.34 -6.59
C VAL A 155 -4.06 -13.22 -6.21
N THR A 156 -3.78 -14.45 -5.79
CA THR A 156 -4.76 -15.39 -5.23
C THR A 156 -4.31 -15.78 -3.83
N ASN A 157 -5.20 -15.65 -2.85
CA ASN A 157 -4.91 -15.91 -1.44
C ASN A 157 -3.62 -15.23 -0.95
N GLY A 158 -3.47 -13.95 -1.27
CA GLY A 158 -2.33 -13.13 -0.86
C GLY A 158 -1.03 -13.37 -1.63
N VAL A 159 -0.97 -14.33 -2.57
CA VAL A 159 0.24 -14.62 -3.35
C VAL A 159 0.01 -14.43 -4.86
N GLY A 160 0.92 -13.71 -5.52
CA GLY A 160 0.98 -13.58 -6.97
C GLY A 160 2.37 -13.93 -7.49
N ARG A 161 2.46 -14.47 -8.70
CA ARG A 161 3.74 -14.79 -9.35
C ARG A 161 3.81 -14.24 -10.75
N PHE A 162 4.98 -13.77 -11.14
CA PHE A 162 5.28 -13.39 -12.52
C PHE A 162 6.74 -13.68 -12.83
N ARG A 163 7.11 -13.55 -14.10
CA ARG A 163 8.47 -13.76 -14.57
C ARG A 163 8.95 -12.50 -15.27
N ALA A 164 10.24 -12.17 -15.13
CA ALA A 164 10.89 -11.07 -15.85
C ALA A 164 12.28 -11.49 -16.34
N GLN A 165 12.76 -10.78 -17.35
CA GLN A 165 14.03 -11.01 -18.02
C GLN A 165 14.98 -9.86 -17.74
N ALA A 166 16.25 -10.17 -17.49
CA ALA A 166 17.35 -9.21 -17.44
C ALA A 166 17.74 -8.73 -18.86
N LEU A 167 16.73 -8.37 -19.67
CA LEU A 167 16.86 -8.08 -21.09
C LEU A 167 17.78 -6.87 -21.30
N GLY A 168 18.86 -7.09 -22.05
CA GLY A 168 19.86 -6.08 -22.37
C GLY A 168 20.75 -5.67 -21.21
N LEU A 169 20.68 -6.37 -20.07
CA LEU A 169 21.54 -6.11 -18.91
C LEU A 169 22.81 -6.96 -18.97
N GLN A 170 23.92 -6.36 -18.53
CA GLN A 170 25.26 -6.94 -18.57
C GLN A 170 25.72 -7.42 -17.18
N ASP A 171 26.77 -8.24 -17.17
CA ASP A 171 27.41 -8.69 -15.93
C ASP A 171 27.81 -7.51 -15.03
N GLY A 172 27.48 -7.63 -13.74
CA GLY A 172 27.71 -6.58 -12.75
C GLY A 172 26.58 -5.55 -12.62
N GLU A 173 25.61 -5.52 -13.54
CA GLU A 173 24.43 -4.67 -13.44
C GLU A 173 23.37 -5.24 -12.48
N SER A 174 22.27 -4.53 -12.30
CA SER A 174 21.17 -4.94 -11.43
C SER A 174 19.85 -4.82 -12.17
N MET A 175 19.03 -5.86 -12.05
CA MET A 175 17.65 -5.86 -12.55
C MET A 175 16.71 -5.49 -11.41
N ARG A 176 15.98 -4.38 -11.56
CA ARG A 176 15.04 -3.88 -10.55
C ARG A 176 13.59 -3.98 -11.00
N MET A 177 12.78 -4.67 -10.21
CA MET A 177 11.34 -4.83 -10.41
C MET A 177 10.55 -4.13 -9.33
N LYS A 178 9.47 -3.45 -9.71
CA LYS A 178 8.53 -2.81 -8.79
C LYS A 178 7.11 -3.32 -9.00
N ILE A 179 6.35 -3.33 -7.90
CA ILE A 179 4.91 -3.52 -7.92
C ILE A 179 4.22 -2.19 -7.60
N ASN A 180 3.29 -1.83 -8.47
CA ASN A 180 2.42 -0.68 -8.31
C ASN A 180 0.96 -1.11 -8.17
N HIS A 181 0.15 -0.17 -7.67
CA HIS A 181 -1.30 -0.31 -7.63
C HIS A 181 -1.98 1.04 -7.86
N ARG A 182 -2.48 1.31 -9.06
CA ARG A 182 -3.17 2.55 -9.45
C ARG A 182 -2.41 3.83 -9.04
N PHE A 183 -2.85 4.55 -8.01
CA PHE A 183 -2.22 5.78 -7.50
C PHE A 183 -1.09 5.52 -6.50
N PHE A 184 -0.85 4.25 -6.18
CA PHE A 184 0.13 3.84 -5.20
C PHE A 184 1.32 3.23 -5.93
N THR A 185 2.38 4.00 -6.04
CA THR A 185 3.63 3.57 -6.66
C THR A 185 4.56 2.93 -5.64
N SER A 186 5.48 2.08 -6.10
CA SER A 186 6.52 1.42 -5.30
C SER A 186 5.99 0.71 -4.05
N ARG A 187 4.92 -0.09 -4.19
CA ARG A 187 4.35 -0.87 -3.08
C ARG A 187 5.32 -1.92 -2.58
N ALA A 188 6.01 -2.58 -3.50
CA ALA A 188 7.13 -3.47 -3.22
C ALA A 188 8.15 -3.34 -4.33
N GLU A 189 9.38 -3.71 -4.00
CA GLU A 189 10.53 -3.64 -4.90
C GLU A 189 11.46 -4.81 -4.60
N ALA A 190 12.06 -5.35 -5.66
CA ALA A 190 13.11 -6.34 -5.58
C ALA A 190 14.22 -5.99 -6.57
N VAL A 191 15.45 -6.29 -6.17
CA VAL A 191 16.66 -6.11 -6.99
C VAL A 191 17.35 -7.46 -7.10
N VAL A 192 17.70 -7.84 -8.32
CA VAL A 192 18.44 -9.06 -8.64
C VAL A 192 19.74 -8.67 -9.31
N ARG A 193 20.86 -9.25 -8.91
CA ARG A 193 22.16 -8.95 -9.51
C ARG A 193 22.33 -9.71 -10.83
N VAL A 194 22.83 -9.04 -11.86
CA VAL A 194 23.17 -9.70 -13.12
C VAL A 194 24.59 -10.26 -13.00
N SER A 195 24.73 -11.57 -13.20
CA SER A 195 26.02 -12.25 -13.12
C SER A 195 26.16 -13.35 -14.17
N ALA A 196 27.26 -13.34 -14.92
CA ALA A 196 27.58 -14.38 -15.91
C ALA A 196 27.92 -15.75 -15.29
N ASP A 197 28.18 -15.79 -13.98
CA ASP A 197 28.57 -16.98 -13.22
C ASP A 197 27.37 -17.69 -12.55
N GLY A 198 26.15 -17.41 -13.01
CA GLY A 198 24.90 -17.94 -12.44
C GLY A 198 24.77 -19.46 -12.44
#